data_AF-B3ESG8-F1
#
_entry.id   AF-B3ESG8-F1
#
_cell.length_a   1.000
_cell.length_b   1.000
_cell.length_c   1.000
_cell.angle_alpha   90.00
_cell.angle_beta   90.00
_cell.angle_gamma   90.00
#
_symmetry.space_group_name_H-M   'P 1'
#
loop_
_entity.id
_entity.type
_entity.pdbx_description
1 polymer ?
#
loop_
_entity_poly.entity_id
_entity_poly.type
_entity_poly.pdbx_seq_one_letter_code
_entity_poly.pdbx_strand_id
1 'polypeptide(L)' 'MYFFEVEWAVPLQKAPIMVLMAGNEEEFGLNSHWIILVNVINRFFVYLDPWYKSDQNYIRHISIVDFRRYYTGIAL' A
#
# COMPACT_ATOMS: atom_id res chain seq x y z
N MET A 1 8.60 -0.36 16.57
CA MET A 1 7.30 -1.03 16.44
C MET A 1 7.44 -2.10 15.37
N TYR A 2 7.82 -3.33 15.76
CA TYR A 2 8.22 -4.41 14.84
C TYR A 2 7.05 -5.29 14.39
N PHE A 3 5.91 -5.21 15.09
CA PHE A 3 4.77 -6.11 14.92
C PHE A 3 4.05 -5.93 13.59
N PHE A 4 3.76 -4.68 13.20
CA PHE A 4 3.03 -4.37 11.96
C PHE A 4 3.83 -4.73 10.70
N GLU A 5 5.17 -4.69 10.74
CA GLU A 5 6.00 -5.16 9.63
C GLU A 5 5.86 -6.67 9.43
N VAL A 6 5.90 -7.43 10.52
CA VAL A 6 5.87 -8.91 10.49
C VAL A 6 4.51 -9.44 10.06
N GLU A 7 3.42 -8.81 10.50
CA GLU A 7 2.04 -9.21 10.14
C GLU A 7 1.79 -9.17 8.64
N TRP A 8 2.39 -8.22 7.92
CA TRP A 8 2.17 -8.04 6.48
C TRP A 8 3.26 -8.67 5.62
N ALA A 9 4.51 -8.69 6.09
CA ALA A 9 5.62 -9.26 5.31
C ALA A 9 5.46 -10.77 5.07
N VAL A 10 4.96 -11.54 6.05
CA VAL A 10 4.81 -13.00 5.90
C VAL A 10 3.71 -13.37 4.90
N PRO A 11 2.50 -12.78 4.94
CA PRO A 11 1.50 -13.00 3.90
C PRO A 11 1.94 -12.54 2.50
N LEU A 12 2.65 -11.42 2.40
CA LEU A 12 3.14 -10.89 1.12
C LEU A 12 4.15 -11.80 0.41
N GLN A 13 4.85 -12.67 1.14
CA GLN A 13 5.70 -13.70 0.53
C GLN A 13 4.90 -14.78 -0.22
N LYS A 14 3.61 -14.93 0.08
CA LYS A 14 2.74 -15.96 -0.51
C LYS A 14 1.92 -15.42 -1.67
N ALA A 15 1.39 -14.21 -1.55
CA ALA A 15 0.57 -13.58 -2.58
C ALA A 15 0.55 -12.06 -2.40
N PRO A 16 0.30 -11.30 -3.49
CA PRO A 16 -0.08 -9.91 -3.39
C PRO A 16 -1.36 -9.72 -2.56
N ILE A 17 -1.49 -8.58 -1.90
CA ILE A 17 -2.64 -8.26 -1.04
C ILE A 17 -3.26 -6.97 -1.55
N MET A 18 -4.56 -6.99 -1.80
CA MET A 18 -5.29 -5.80 -2.21
C MET A 18 -5.77 -5.05 -0.96
N VAL A 19 -5.49 -3.76 -0.86
CA VAL A 19 -5.81 -2.95 0.33
C VAL A 19 -6.45 -1.64 -0.07
N LEU A 20 -7.41 -1.19 0.74
CA LEU A 20 -8.10 0.08 0.53
C LEU A 20 -7.45 1.18 1.37
N MET A 21 -7.01 2.24 0.70
CA MET A 21 -6.37 3.41 1.29
C MET A 21 -7.32 4.62 1.25
N ALA A 22 -7.22 5.54 2.21
CA ALA A 22 -7.99 6.78 2.23
C ALA A 22 -7.25 7.90 2.95
N GLY A 23 -7.58 9.17 2.63
CA GLY A 23 -7.15 10.35 3.39
C GLY A 23 -5.85 11.02 2.94
N ASN A 24 -5.17 10.51 1.90
CA ASN A 24 -4.12 11.25 1.19
C ASN A 24 -4.68 11.72 -0.17
N GLU A 25 -5.24 12.92 -0.22
CA GLU A 25 -5.91 13.43 -1.43
C GLU A 25 -4.97 13.61 -2.62
N GLU A 26 -3.71 13.95 -2.37
CA GLU A 26 -2.70 14.10 -3.43
C GLU A 26 -2.36 12.73 -4.05
N GLU A 27 -2.29 11.69 -3.22
CA GLU A 27 -1.84 10.38 -3.64
C GLU A 27 -2.97 9.44 -4.10
N PHE A 28 -4.16 9.57 -3.51
CA PHE A 28 -5.30 8.67 -3.66
C PHE A 28 -6.58 9.38 -4.16
N GLY A 29 -6.56 10.71 -4.29
CA GLY A 29 -7.73 11.50 -4.65
C GLY A 29 -8.73 11.67 -3.49
N LEU A 30 -9.90 12.25 -3.81
CA LEU A 30 -10.95 12.57 -2.82
C LEU A 30 -11.68 11.35 -2.25
N ASN A 31 -11.50 10.17 -2.84
CA ASN A 31 -12.17 8.93 -2.47
C ASN A 31 -11.17 7.90 -1.95
N SER A 32 -11.68 6.78 -1.44
CA SER A 32 -10.83 5.63 -1.13
C SER A 32 -10.25 5.01 -2.41
N HIS A 33 -9.04 4.47 -2.32
CA HIS A 33 -8.24 4.01 -3.45
C HIS A 33 -7.69 2.61 -3.19
N TRP A 34 -7.88 1.70 -4.13
CA TRP A 34 -7.32 0.35 -4.01
C TRP A 34 -5.89 0.32 -4.52
N ILE A 35 -4.99 -0.25 -3.72
CA ILE A 35 -3.63 -0.57 -4.14
C ILE A 35 -3.36 -2.06 -3.94
N ILE A 36 -2.37 -2.58 -4.65
CA ILE A 36 -1.95 -3.99 -4.53
C ILE A 36 -0.57 -4.03 -3.92
N LEU A 37 -0.46 -4.42 -2.66
CA LEU A 37 0.82 -4.65 -2.00
C LEU A 37 1.48 -5.89 -2.59
N VAL A 38 2.74 -5.79 -2.96
CA VAL A 38 3.50 -6.90 -3.58
C VAL A 38 4.79 -7.24 -2.86
N ASN A 39 5.37 -6.31 -2.09
CA ASN A 39 6.61 -6.56 -1.35
C ASN A 39 6.80 -5.57 -0.19
N VAL A 40 7.77 -5.86 0.69
CA VAL A 40 8.26 -4.95 1.72
C VAL A 40 9.78 -4.85 1.63
N ILE A 41 10.30 -3.64 1.45
CA ILE A 41 11.75 -3.37 1.36
C ILE A 41 12.09 -2.21 2.29
N ASN A 42 13.04 -2.40 3.21
CA ASN A 42 13.56 -1.33 4.07
C ASN A 42 12.49 -0.46 4.76
N ARG A 43 11.41 -1.08 5.25
CA ARG A 43 10.24 -0.42 5.86
C ARG A 43 9.33 0.38 4.92
N PHE A 44 9.37 0.06 3.64
CA PHE A 44 8.42 0.54 2.64
C PHE A 44 7.66 -0.63 2.07
N PHE A 45 6.35 -0.47 1.94
CA PHE A 45 5.56 -1.32 1.08
C PHE A 45 5.80 -0.93 -0.37
N VAL A 46 6.12 -1.91 -1.20
CA VAL A 46 6.07 -1.79 -2.66
C VAL A 46 4.66 -2.17 -3.08
N TYR A 47 4.01 -1.30 -3.84
CA TYR A 47 2.64 -1.52 -4.30
C TYR A 47 2.46 -1.20 -5.78
N LEU A 48 1.45 -1.84 -6.38
CA LEU A 48 0.95 -1.49 -7.69
C LEU A 48 -0.28 -0.58 -7.54
N ASP A 49 -0.30 0.48 -8.33
CA ASP A 49 -1.41 1.44 -8.41
C ASP A 49 -2.23 1.19 -9.68
N PRO A 50 -3.44 0.63 -9.60
CA PRO A 50 -4.26 0.35 -10.78
C PRO A 50 -4.76 1.60 -11.51
N TRP A 51 -4.78 2.77 -10.85
CA TRP A 51 -5.22 4.05 -11.42
C TRP A 51 -4.06 4.98 -11.74
N TYR A 52 -2.85 4.44 -11.90
CA TYR A 52 -1.71 5.22 -12.37
C TYR A 52 -2.05 5.96 -13.68
N LYS A 53 -1.59 7.20 -13.78
CA LYS A 53 -1.66 7.96 -15.04
C LYS A 53 -0.52 7.55 -15.97
N SER A 54 -0.67 7.78 -17.27
CA SER A 54 0.34 7.40 -18.27
C SER A 54 1.72 8.06 -18.08
N ASP A 55 1.78 9.16 -17.34
CA ASP A 55 2.99 9.89 -16.96
C ASP A 55 3.57 9.46 -15.59
N GLN A 56 2.95 8.49 -14.92
CA GLN A 56 3.34 7.99 -13.60
C GLN A 56 3.81 6.53 -13.67
N ASN A 57 4.70 6.13 -12.75
CA ASN A 57 5.06 4.73 -12.59
C ASN A 57 3.95 4.00 -11.80
N TYR A 58 3.47 2.89 -12.33
CA TYR A 58 2.47 2.05 -11.67
C TYR A 58 3.03 1.31 -10.45
N ILE A 59 4.35 1.13 -10.38
CA ILE A 59 5.05 0.59 -9.20
C ILE A 59 5.45 1.76 -8.31
N ARG A 60 4.93 1.77 -7.08
CA ARG A 60 5.10 2.85 -6.13
C ARG A 60 5.51 2.31 -4.76
N HIS A 61 5.90 3.21 -3.88
CA HIS A 61 6.36 2.89 -2.53
C HIS A 61 5.62 3.75 -1.52
N ILE A 62 5.20 3.16 -0.40
CA ILE A 62 4.64 3.88 0.74
C ILE A 62 5.36 3.46 2.02
N SER A 63 5.73 4.42 2.85
CA SER A 63 6.36 4.10 4.14
C SER A 63 5.36 3.35 5.01
N ILE A 64 5.82 2.45 5.88
CA ILE A 64 4.91 1.72 6.77
C ILE A 64 4.17 2.67 7.74
N VAL A 65 4.78 3.81 8.06
CA VAL A 65 4.16 4.85 8.89
C VAL A 65 2.98 5.49 8.15
N ASP A 66 3.17 5.88 6.89
CA ASP A 66 2.10 6.48 6.07
C ASP A 66 1.03 5.46 5.72
N PHE A 67 1.43 4.22 5.40
CA PHE A 67 0.49 3.14 5.17
C PHE A 67 -0.43 2.97 6.37
N ARG A 68 0.12 2.88 7.59
CA ARG A 68 -0.70 2.76 8.80
C ARG A 68 -1.65 3.94 9.01
N ARG A 69 -1.24 5.14 8.59
CA ARG A 69 -2.05 6.36 8.69
C ARG A 69 -3.24 6.33 7.73
N TYR A 70 -3.06 5.82 6.53
CA TYR A 70 -4.05 5.88 5.44
C TYR A 70 -4.80 4.56 5.21
N TYR A 71 -4.35 3.46 5.80
CA TYR A 71 -4.98 2.15 5.68
C TYR A 71 -6.35 2.16 6.37
N THR A 72 -7.38 1.76 5.63
CA THR A 72 -8.78 1.79 6.10
C THR A 72 -9.15 0.62 7.01
N GLY A 73 -8.28 -0.38 7.15
CA GLY A 73 -8.60 -1.64 7.83
C GLY A 73 -9.11 -2.74 6.89
N ILE A 74 -9.27 -2.46 5.59
CA ILE A 74 -9.81 -3.41 4.60
C ILE A 74 -8.69 -3.96 3.71
N ALA A 75 -8.53 -5.30 3.72
CA ALA A 75 -7.59 -6.05 2.89
C ALA A 75 -8.20 -7.37 2.37
N LEU A 76 -7.79 -7.79 1.17
CA LEU A 76 -8.24 -8.99 0.46
C LEU A 76 -7.06 -9.77 -0.14
#